data_AF-A0A9E4LID4-F1
#
_entry.id   AF-A0A9E4LID4-F1
#
_cell.length_a   1.000
_cell.length_b   1.000
_cell.length_c   1.000
_cell.angle_alpha   90.00
_cell.angle_beta   90.00
_cell.angle_gamma   90.00
#
_symmetry.space_group_name_H-M   'P 1'
#
loop_
_entity.id
_entity.type
_entity.pdbx_description
1 polymer ?
#
loop_
_entity_poly.entity_id
_entity_poly.type
_entity_poly.pdbx_seq_one_letter_code
_entity_poly.pdbx_strand_id
1 'polypeptide(L)'
;MRYLAANAHDRLVKKALDVVSILPNAFYLAEPRRCSDLMSEVVRLRSSLANHSHAQCGAYYAPGIRSSSGDPEPLSGIIAAKVEETDNTRGIGKAPANVTISGFGTLEQSLSPTEVSTLVGNSTEQSVNPIVHWGQTNKIWCPSFVHGSR
;
A
#
# COMPACT_ATOMS: atom_id res chain seq x y z
N MET A 1 11.92 17.71 -17.97
CA MET A 1 10.67 17.06 -18.40
C MET A 1 10.19 15.98 -17.39
N ARG A 2 10.10 16.29 -16.08
CA ARG A 2 9.78 15.31 -15.00
C ARG A 2 8.51 15.60 -14.19
N TYR A 3 7.84 16.73 -14.44
CA TYR A 3 6.67 17.18 -13.65
C TYR A 3 5.32 16.63 -14.12
N LEU A 4 5.19 16.19 -15.38
CA LEU A 4 3.92 15.68 -15.91
C LEU A 4 3.52 14.30 -15.36
N ALA A 5 4.50 13.43 -15.10
CA ALA A 5 4.26 12.07 -14.58
C ALA A 5 3.87 12.04 -13.10
N ALA A 6 4.47 12.92 -12.26
CA ALA A 6 4.11 13.02 -10.84
C ALA A 6 2.64 13.46 -10.66
N ASN A 7 2.18 14.42 -11.47
CA ASN A 7 0.80 14.89 -11.45
C ASN A 7 -0.19 13.87 -12.01
N ALA A 8 0.24 12.95 -12.87
CA ALA A 8 -0.65 11.92 -13.43
C ALA A 8 -1.01 10.86 -12.40
N HIS A 9 -0.02 10.36 -11.65
CA HIS A 9 -0.24 9.36 -10.60
C HIS A 9 -1.20 9.88 -9.52
N ASP A 10 -0.95 11.08 -8.99
CA ASP A 10 -1.82 11.66 -7.97
C ASP A 10 -3.25 11.91 -8.48
N ARG A 11 -3.40 12.34 -9.74
CA ARG A 11 -4.72 12.52 -10.35
C ARG A 11 -5.46 11.21 -10.49
N LEU A 12 -4.77 10.11 -10.83
CA LEU A 12 -5.37 8.78 -10.91
C LEU A 12 -5.80 8.29 -9.53
N VAL A 13 -4.94 8.44 -8.52
CA VAL A 13 -5.25 8.07 -7.13
C VAL A 13 -6.48 8.83 -6.63
N LYS A 14 -6.53 10.16 -6.80
CA LYS A 14 -7.67 10.99 -6.35
C LYS A 14 -8.96 10.61 -7.09
N LYS A 15 -8.91 10.45 -8.41
CA LYS A 15 -10.06 9.99 -9.19
C LYS A 15 -10.55 8.60 -8.75
N ALA A 16 -9.64 7.68 -8.43
CA ALA A 16 -10.02 6.37 -7.94
C ALA A 16 -10.73 6.47 -6.58
N LEU A 17 -10.23 7.31 -5.66
CA LEU A 17 -10.89 7.58 -4.38
C LEU A 17 -12.27 8.24 -4.56
N ASP A 18 -12.41 9.16 -5.51
CA ASP A 18 -13.70 9.80 -5.84
C ASP A 18 -14.71 8.79 -6.42
N VAL A 19 -14.25 7.82 -7.20
CA VAL A 19 -15.11 6.73 -7.70
C VAL A 19 -15.50 5.79 -6.58
N VAL A 20 -14.56 5.43 -5.71
CA VAL A 20 -14.81 4.53 -4.58
C VAL A 20 -15.78 5.15 -3.57
N SER A 21 -15.79 6.48 -3.42
CA SER A 21 -16.70 7.16 -2.49
C SER A 21 -18.18 7.07 -2.90
N ILE A 22 -18.47 6.84 -4.18
CA ILE A 22 -19.84 6.68 -4.71
C ILE A 22 -20.24 5.23 -4.96
N LEU A 23 -19.30 4.29 -4.82
CA LEU A 23 -19.56 2.86 -4.97
C LEU A 23 -19.72 2.21 -3.58
N PRO A 24 -20.92 1.70 -3.25
CA PRO A 24 -21.13 1.06 -1.95
C PRO A 24 -20.21 -0.17 -1.85
N ASN A 25 -19.53 -0.28 -0.70
CA ASN A 25 -18.62 -1.39 -0.36
C ASN A 25 -17.36 -1.51 -1.24
N ALA A 26 -17.01 -0.49 -2.02
CA ALA A 26 -15.74 -0.46 -2.72
C ALA A 26 -14.59 -0.05 -1.78
N PHE A 27 -13.40 -0.61 -2.03
CA PHE A 27 -12.17 -0.26 -1.33
C PHE A 27 -11.00 -0.23 -2.32
N TYR A 28 -10.15 0.80 -2.23
CA TYR A 28 -9.04 1.00 -3.15
C TYR A 28 -7.73 0.43 -2.63
N LEU A 29 -7.04 -0.38 -3.43
CA LEU A 29 -5.69 -0.85 -3.12
C LEU A 29 -4.68 -0.16 -4.04
N ALA A 30 -3.66 0.43 -3.45
CA ALA A 30 -2.68 1.23 -4.18
C ALA A 30 -1.24 0.99 -3.70
N GLU A 31 -0.31 1.49 -4.49
CA GLU A 31 1.10 1.56 -4.17
C GLU A 31 1.59 3.00 -4.41
N PRO A 32 2.57 3.51 -3.65
CA PRO A 32 3.27 4.72 -4.00
C PRO A 32 3.93 4.58 -5.38
N ARG A 33 4.22 5.70 -6.02
CA ARG A 33 4.94 5.68 -7.30
C ARG A 33 6.30 5.01 -7.10
N ARG A 34 6.70 4.18 -8.06
CA ARG A 34 8.03 3.57 -8.07
C ARG A 34 9.11 4.61 -8.33
N CYS A 35 10.04 4.73 -7.39
CA CYS A 35 11.16 5.65 -7.44
C CYS A 35 12.33 5.10 -6.61
N SER A 36 13.52 5.66 -6.81
CA SER A 36 14.72 5.30 -6.05
C SER A 36 14.70 5.76 -4.59
N ASP A 37 13.80 6.69 -4.24
CA ASP A 37 13.66 7.23 -2.89
C ASP A 37 12.20 7.11 -2.45
N LEU A 38 11.88 5.97 -1.83
CA LEU A 38 10.54 5.65 -1.38
C LEU A 38 10.06 6.58 -0.26
N MET A 39 10.93 6.94 0.68
CA MET A 39 10.53 7.75 1.84
C MET A 39 10.09 9.15 1.40
N SER A 40 10.84 9.78 0.50
CA SER A 40 10.42 11.07 -0.08
C SER A 40 9.10 10.97 -0.84
N GLU A 41 8.88 9.86 -1.55
CA GLU A 41 7.61 9.63 -2.25
C GLU A 41 6.43 9.41 -1.30
N VAL A 42 6.65 8.74 -0.17
CA VAL A 42 5.61 8.55 0.86
C VAL A 42 5.22 9.88 1.49
N VAL A 43 6.19 10.72 1.85
CA VAL A 43 5.93 12.08 2.34
C VAL A 43 5.11 12.89 1.32
N ARG A 44 5.49 12.80 0.04
CA ARG A 44 4.79 13.45 -1.07
C ARG A 44 3.34 12.94 -1.22
N LEU A 45 3.14 11.62 -1.17
CA LEU A 45 1.84 10.98 -1.25
C LEU A 45 0.93 11.41 -0.09
N ARG A 46 1.43 11.36 1.15
CA ARG A 46 0.69 11.85 2.33
C ARG A 46 0.26 13.29 2.16
N SER A 47 1.17 14.16 1.72
CA SER A 47 0.88 15.56 1.47
C SER A 47 -0.21 15.75 0.40
N SER A 48 -0.21 14.91 -0.65
CA SER A 48 -1.22 15.00 -1.70
C SER A 48 -2.60 14.51 -1.26
N LEU A 49 -2.65 13.63 -0.26
CA LEU A 49 -3.87 13.02 0.29
C LEU A 49 -4.41 13.71 1.56
N ALA A 50 -3.62 14.53 2.25
CA ALA A 50 -3.94 15.10 3.56
C ALA A 50 -5.32 15.79 3.65
N ASN A 51 -5.80 16.36 2.53
CA ASN A 51 -7.08 17.05 2.45
C ASN A 51 -8.14 16.30 1.62
N HIS A 52 -7.90 15.03 1.28
CA HIS A 52 -8.85 14.24 0.50
C HIS A 52 -9.87 13.57 1.41
N SER A 53 -11.15 13.93 1.29
CA SER A 53 -12.26 13.45 2.15
C SER A 53 -12.51 11.94 2.15
N HIS A 54 -11.83 11.22 1.25
CA HIS A 54 -12.01 9.78 1.01
C HIS A 54 -10.69 9.00 1.09
N ALA A 55 -9.62 9.59 1.62
CA ALA A 55 -8.33 8.89 1.76
C ALA A 55 -8.45 7.58 2.57
N GLN A 56 -9.38 7.53 3.53
CA GLN A 56 -9.70 6.34 4.34
C GLN A 56 -10.33 5.18 3.54
N CYS A 57 -10.82 5.43 2.33
CA CYS A 57 -11.42 4.41 1.46
C CYS A 57 -10.37 3.63 0.65
N GLY A 58 -9.08 3.77 0.98
CA GLY A 58 -8.03 2.98 0.37
C GLY A 58 -6.89 2.62 1.33
N ALA A 59 -6.11 1.63 0.91
CA ALA A 59 -4.88 1.21 1.56
C ALA A 59 -3.72 1.25 0.57
N TYR A 60 -2.57 1.72 1.06
CA TYR A 60 -1.33 1.83 0.30
C TYR A 60 -0.33 0.79 0.80
N TYR A 61 0.42 0.18 -0.10
CA TYR A 61 1.44 -0.83 0.24
C TYR A 61 2.77 -0.50 -0.41
N ALA A 62 3.88 -0.74 0.29
CA ALA A 62 5.23 -0.47 -0.19
C ALA A 62 6.27 -1.35 0.53
N PRO A 63 7.45 -1.64 -0.03
CA PRO A 63 7.92 -1.24 -1.34
C PRO A 63 7.32 -2.10 -2.45
N GLY A 64 7.53 -1.70 -3.71
CA GLY A 64 7.18 -2.51 -4.86
C GLY A 64 7.91 -3.86 -4.88
N ILE A 65 7.39 -4.78 -5.68
CA ILE A 65 8.00 -6.10 -5.92
C ILE A 65 8.45 -6.16 -7.39
N ARG A 66 9.55 -6.86 -7.65
CA ARG A 66 9.97 -7.28 -9.00
C ARG A 66 9.87 -8.77 -9.16
N SER A 67 9.53 -9.21 -10.36
CA SER A 67 9.59 -10.62 -10.75
C SER A 67 11.03 -11.12 -10.77
N SER A 68 11.22 -12.42 -10.97
CA SER A 68 12.55 -13.00 -11.20
C SER A 68 13.21 -12.51 -12.50
N SER A 69 12.43 -12.07 -13.49
CA SER A 69 12.94 -11.40 -14.71
C SER A 69 13.35 -9.94 -14.47
N GLY A 70 13.07 -9.40 -13.28
CA GLY A 70 13.36 -8.01 -12.91
C GLY A 70 12.26 -7.03 -13.30
N ASP A 71 11.13 -7.49 -13.83
CA ASP A 71 10.00 -6.64 -14.23
C ASP A 71 9.19 -6.21 -12.99
N PRO A 72 8.66 -4.98 -12.97
CA PRO A 72 7.83 -4.52 -11.86
C PRO A 72 6.50 -5.28 -11.82
N GLU A 73 6.18 -5.87 -10.67
CA GLU A 73 4.92 -6.58 -10.43
C GLU A 73 3.86 -5.64 -9.84
N PRO A 74 2.60 -5.63 -10.30
CA PRO A 74 1.56 -4.75 -9.77
C PRO A 74 1.21 -5.14 -8.34
N LEU A 75 1.64 -4.35 -7.37
CA LEU A 75 1.54 -4.74 -5.96
C LEU A 75 0.09 -4.80 -5.49
N SER A 76 -0.76 -3.89 -5.97
CA SER A 76 -2.19 -3.89 -5.67
C SER A 76 -2.89 -5.20 -6.05
N GLY A 77 -2.49 -5.84 -7.16
CA GLY A 77 -3.03 -7.14 -7.58
C GLY A 77 -2.60 -8.28 -6.67
N ILE A 78 -1.33 -8.29 -6.25
CA ILE A 78 -0.80 -9.26 -5.29
C ILE A 78 -1.55 -9.15 -3.95
N ILE A 79 -1.75 -7.92 -3.47
CA ILE A 79 -2.46 -7.67 -2.21
C ILE A 79 -3.93 -8.07 -2.32
N ALA A 80 -4.61 -7.77 -3.43
CA ALA A 80 -6.00 -8.16 -3.65
C ALA A 80 -6.18 -9.69 -3.51
N ALA A 81 -5.28 -10.47 -4.13
CA ALA A 81 -5.28 -11.93 -3.98
C ALA A 81 -5.08 -12.37 -2.52
N LYS A 82 -4.26 -11.65 -1.74
CA LYS A 82 -4.04 -11.93 -0.31
C LYS A 82 -5.20 -11.52 0.59
N VAL A 83 -5.96 -10.48 0.22
CA VAL A 83 -7.22 -10.14 0.86
C VAL A 83 -8.21 -11.29 0.67
N GLU A 84 -8.43 -11.72 -0.57
CA GLU A 84 -9.32 -12.84 -0.89
C GLU A 84 -8.92 -14.13 -0.16
N GLU A 85 -7.62 -14.48 -0.16
CA GLU A 85 -7.12 -15.65 0.57
C GLU A 85 -7.40 -15.53 2.08
N THR A 86 -7.18 -14.34 2.67
CA THR A 86 -7.45 -14.11 4.09
C THR A 86 -8.94 -14.22 4.40
N ASP A 87 -9.79 -13.62 3.58
CA ASP A 87 -11.24 -13.65 3.78
C ASP A 87 -11.78 -15.07 3.71
N ASN A 88 -11.30 -15.86 2.74
CA ASN A 88 -11.71 -17.25 2.57
C ASN A 88 -11.20 -18.18 3.67
N THR A 89 -10.01 -17.93 4.24
CA THR A 89 -9.37 -18.84 5.21
C THR A 89 -9.55 -18.42 6.67
N ARG A 90 -9.71 -17.13 6.94
CA ARG A 90 -9.74 -16.53 8.28
C ARG A 90 -10.98 -15.66 8.51
N GLY A 91 -11.76 -15.37 7.47
CA GLY A 91 -12.97 -14.56 7.51
C GLY A 91 -12.71 -13.06 7.31
N ILE A 92 -13.69 -12.36 6.74
CA ILE A 92 -13.64 -10.92 6.40
C ILE A 92 -13.30 -9.97 7.58
N GLY A 93 -13.50 -10.44 8.83
CA GLY A 93 -13.18 -9.68 10.03
C GLY A 93 -11.69 -9.77 10.43
N LYS A 94 -10.86 -10.49 9.68
CA LYS A 94 -9.43 -10.65 9.96
C LYS A 94 -8.61 -9.82 8.99
N ALA A 95 -7.66 -9.06 9.55
CA ALA A 95 -6.73 -8.28 8.76
C ALA A 95 -5.85 -9.19 7.87
N PRO A 96 -5.68 -8.86 6.57
CA PRO A 96 -4.76 -9.53 5.65
C PRO A 96 -3.31 -9.12 5.92
N ALA A 97 -2.86 -9.40 7.14
CA ALA A 97 -1.57 -9.04 7.70
C ALA A 97 -0.88 -10.27 8.27
N ASN A 98 0.45 -10.24 8.35
CA ASN A 98 1.30 -11.40 8.67
C ASN A 98 1.10 -12.58 7.71
N VAL A 99 0.67 -12.27 6.48
CA VAL A 99 0.52 -13.25 5.40
C VAL A 99 1.76 -13.23 4.52
N THR A 100 2.22 -14.43 4.16
CA THR A 100 3.36 -14.61 3.27
C THR A 100 2.94 -14.34 1.83
N ILE A 101 3.76 -13.55 1.14
CA ILE A 101 3.69 -13.35 -0.30
C ILE A 101 4.64 -14.37 -0.94
N SER A 102 4.11 -15.51 -1.35
CA SER A 102 4.85 -16.60 -2.01
C SER A 102 4.69 -16.52 -3.54
N GLY A 103 5.72 -16.91 -4.28
CA GLY A 103 5.68 -16.96 -5.75
C GLY A 103 5.89 -15.61 -6.45
N PHE A 104 5.96 -14.52 -5.70
CA PHE A 104 6.28 -13.18 -6.22
C PHE A 104 7.72 -12.83 -5.84
N GLY A 105 8.42 -12.12 -6.72
CA GLY A 105 9.89 -12.00 -6.64
C GLY A 105 10.41 -11.07 -5.54
N THR A 106 11.48 -10.32 -5.81
CA THR A 106 12.22 -9.59 -4.79
C THR A 106 11.62 -8.21 -4.50
N LEU A 107 11.73 -7.75 -3.26
CA LEU A 107 11.38 -6.37 -2.91
C LEU A 107 12.32 -5.41 -3.65
N GLU A 108 11.77 -4.33 -4.20
CA GLU A 108 12.55 -3.30 -4.88
C GLU A 108 13.49 -2.56 -3.92
N GLN A 109 13.11 -2.49 -2.63
CA GLN A 109 13.89 -1.86 -1.57
C GLN A 109 13.77 -2.71 -0.31
N SER A 110 14.85 -2.83 0.46
CA SER A 110 14.78 -3.38 1.82
C SER A 110 14.49 -2.25 2.79
N LEU A 111 13.60 -2.48 3.75
CA LEU A 111 13.22 -1.47 4.75
C LEU A 111 13.89 -1.76 6.09
N SER A 112 14.53 -0.75 6.67
CA SER A 112 14.97 -0.76 8.06
C SER A 112 13.78 -0.62 9.03
N PRO A 113 13.94 -0.98 10.32
CA PRO A 113 12.88 -0.80 11.31
C PRO A 113 12.37 0.64 11.44
N THR A 114 13.27 1.62 11.27
CA THR A 114 12.92 3.04 11.29
C THR A 114 12.06 3.41 10.08
N GLU A 115 12.41 2.93 8.88
CA GLU A 115 11.61 3.17 7.67
C GLU A 115 10.24 2.50 7.74
N VAL A 116 10.16 1.28 8.27
CA VAL A 116 8.88 0.60 8.57
C VAL A 116 8.01 1.48 9.47
N SER A 117 8.59 2.03 10.54
CA SER A 117 7.87 2.92 11.47
C SER A 117 7.40 4.20 10.78
N THR A 118 8.25 4.78 9.92
CA THR A 118 7.90 5.96 9.12
C THR A 118 6.75 5.70 8.15
N LEU A 119 6.74 4.55 7.46
CA LEU A 119 5.70 4.15 6.51
C LEU A 119 4.34 3.97 7.19
N VAL A 120 4.34 3.40 8.38
CA VAL A 120 3.14 3.23 9.19
C VAL A 120 2.58 4.59 9.60
N GLY A 121 3.47 5.54 9.90
CA GLY A 121 3.08 6.89 10.32
C GLY A 121 2.46 6.92 11.71
N ASN A 122 1.77 8.01 12.01
CA ASN A 122 1.04 8.21 13.27
C ASN A 122 -0.48 8.28 12.97
N SER A 123 -1.30 8.46 14.02
CA SER A 123 -2.77 8.53 13.89
C SER A 123 -3.31 9.70 13.07
N THR A 124 -2.47 10.65 12.66
CA THR A 124 -2.87 11.85 11.90
C THR A 124 -2.46 11.79 10.43
N GLU A 125 -1.70 10.78 10.04
CA GLU A 125 -1.16 10.64 8.68
C GLU A 125 -1.75 9.42 7.97
N GLN A 126 -1.83 9.48 6.64
CA GLN A 126 -2.17 8.31 5.85
C GLN A 126 -1.06 7.24 6.01
N SER A 127 -1.42 6.11 6.61
CA SER A 127 -0.53 4.95 6.72
C SER A 127 -0.26 4.32 5.35
N VAL A 128 0.98 3.89 5.16
CA VAL A 128 1.43 3.03 4.06
C VAL A 128 1.87 1.72 4.70
N ASN A 129 1.22 0.62 4.32
CA ASN A 129 1.48 -0.70 4.88
C ASN A 129 2.79 -1.27 4.34
N PRO A 130 3.80 -1.49 5.20
CA PRO A 130 5.08 -1.99 4.72
C PRO A 130 5.00 -3.48 4.35
N ILE A 131 5.74 -3.86 3.33
CA ILE A 131 6.05 -5.24 2.99
C ILE A 131 7.50 -5.46 3.37
N VAL A 132 7.71 -6.41 4.27
CA VAL A 132 9.03 -6.65 4.86
C VAL A 132 9.51 -8.03 4.46
N HIS A 133 10.82 -8.14 4.23
CA HIS A 133 11.46 -9.43 4.12
C HIS A 133 11.75 -9.96 5.54
N TRP A 134 11.19 -11.11 5.88
CA TRP A 134 11.44 -11.77 7.16
C TRP A 134 11.86 -13.22 6.91
N GLY A 135 13.09 -13.55 7.29
CA GLY A 135 13.66 -14.88 7.07
C GLY A 135 13.90 -15.13 5.59
N GLN A 136 13.13 -16.05 4.99
CA GLN A 136 13.22 -16.40 3.56
C GLN A 136 12.02 -15.89 2.74
N THR A 137 11.14 -15.07 3.33
CA THR A 137 9.85 -14.73 2.71
C THR A 137 9.49 -13.26 2.86
N ASN A 138 8.78 -12.72 1.88
CA ASN A 138 8.16 -11.40 1.95
C ASN A 138 6.82 -11.50 2.68
N LYS A 139 6.53 -10.57 3.60
CA LYS A 139 5.31 -10.56 4.40
C LYS A 139 4.65 -9.18 4.39
N ILE A 140 3.32 -9.17 4.34
CA ILE A 140 2.54 -7.95 4.59
C ILE A 140 2.63 -7.63 6.09
N TRP A 141 3.25 -6.51 6.42
CA TRP A 141 3.23 -5.96 7.76
C TRP A 141 2.09 -4.94 7.86
N CYS A 142 1.18 -5.15 8.81
CA CYS A 142 0.16 -4.16 9.14
C CYS A 142 0.13 -3.99 10.66
N PRO A 143 0.56 -2.85 11.19
CA PRO A 143 0.32 -2.50 12.57
C PRO A 143 -1.08 -1.88 12.65
N SER A 144 -2.09 -2.73 12.68
CA SER A 144 -3.47 -2.37 13.04
C SER A 144 -4.22 -1.52 12.01
N PHE A 145 -5.35 -2.05 11.55
CA PHE A 145 -6.49 -1.20 11.17
C PHE A 145 -6.87 -0.42 12.43
N VAL A 146 -6.55 0.87 12.51
CA VAL A 146 -7.22 1.74 13.47
C VAL A 146 -8.66 1.83 12.96
N HIS A 147 -9.53 0.98 13.51
CA HIS A 147 -10.96 1.26 13.52
C HIS A 147 -11.10 2.60 14.22
N GLY A 148 -11.28 3.67 13.43
CA GLY A 148 -12.01 4.82 13.91
C GLY A 148 -13.40 4.31 14.24
N SER A 149 -13.59 3.90 15.49
CA SER A 149 -14.90 3.73 16.09
C SER A 149 -15.66 5.03 15.84
N ARG A 150 -16.67 4.95 14.98
CA ARG A 150 -17.76 5.93 14.96
C ARG A 150 -18.45 5.94 16.32
#